data_AF-A0A818SIX4-F1
#
_entry.id   AF-A0A818SIX4-F1
#
_cell.length_a   1.000
_cell.length_b   1.000
_cell.length_c   1.000
_cell.angle_alpha   90.00
_cell.angle_beta   90.00
_cell.angle_gamma   90.00
#
_symmetry.space_group_name_H-M   'P 1'
#
loop_
_entity.id
_entity.type
_entity.pdbx_description
1 polymer ?
#
loop_
_entity_poly.entity_id
_entity_poly.type
_entity_poly.pdbx_seq_one_letter_code
_entity_poly.pdbx_strand_id
1 'polypeptide(L)'
;MNLTKVTEDFSSALMEKMLASRLDLKDYVLQNARQGDIQNIIDTIDRYGWTKHWLMNIGDRKGEILDQAIQIRKPKTILELGTFLGYSALRIISQLPDDILLITIEADSQSAEIARTILEYAGVINRVKIINDYTENVIPNLSKNFNIDSFDFIFIDHWKDAYLRDFKMLEDIGLIKSKTMIVADNVIRPGVPNYLEYVRNNPNYTSTFYPGKIEYREDLDDGIEISIRK
;
A
#
# COMPACT_ATOMS: atom_id res chain seq x y z
N MET A 1 -25.52 17.07 27.83
CA MET A 1 -25.25 16.40 26.54
C MET A 1 -24.00 15.56 26.75
N ASN A 2 -24.09 14.23 26.60
CA ASN A 2 -23.05 13.30 27.06
C ASN A 2 -21.90 13.27 26.04
N LEU A 3 -20.73 13.82 26.39
CA LEU A 3 -19.58 13.98 25.48
C LEU A 3 -19.14 12.66 24.84
N THR A 4 -19.23 11.55 25.59
CA THR A 4 -18.89 10.19 25.13
C THR A 4 -19.81 9.69 24.02
N LYS A 5 -21.11 10.01 24.09
CA LYS A 5 -22.09 9.62 23.07
C LYS A 5 -21.89 10.42 21.77
N VAL A 6 -21.53 11.69 21.90
CA VAL A 6 -21.20 12.56 20.75
C VAL A 6 -19.92 12.09 20.05
N THR A 7 -18.90 11.62 20.78
CA THR A 7 -17.68 11.07 20.18
C THR A 7 -17.89 9.71 19.51
N GLU A 8 -18.72 8.85 20.08
CA GLU A 8 -19.10 7.56 19.48
C GLU A 8 -19.96 7.74 18.21
N ASP A 9 -20.95 8.64 18.26
CA ASP A 9 -21.82 8.96 17.11
C ASP A 9 -21.05 9.67 15.97
N PHE A 10 -20.04 10.47 16.31
CA PHE A 10 -19.17 11.11 15.31
C PHE A 10 -18.21 10.11 14.65
N SER A 11 -17.67 9.17 15.44
CA SER A 11 -16.82 8.08 14.97
C SER A 11 -17.59 7.11 14.05
N SER A 12 -18.82 6.74 14.41
CA SER A 12 -19.66 5.85 13.60
C SER A 12 -20.05 6.49 12.26
N ALA A 13 -20.44 7.78 12.26
CA ALA A 13 -20.77 8.49 11.02
C ALA A 13 -19.55 8.70 10.10
N LEU A 14 -18.36 8.87 10.67
CA LEU A 14 -17.11 8.95 9.89
C LEU A 14 -16.78 7.59 9.27
N MET A 15 -16.91 6.51 10.03
CA MET A 15 -16.71 5.14 9.54
C MET A 15 -17.72 4.78 8.44
N GLU A 16 -19.01 5.10 8.61
CA GLU A 16 -20.02 4.89 7.58
C GLU A 16 -19.70 5.65 6.29
N LYS A 17 -19.25 6.91 6.40
CA LYS A 17 -18.82 7.70 5.23
C LYS A 17 -17.60 7.08 4.55
N MET A 18 -16.61 6.61 5.31
CA MET A 18 -15.45 5.93 4.75
C MET A 18 -15.87 4.64 4.04
N LEU A 19 -16.72 3.82 4.64
CA LEU A 19 -17.24 2.59 4.01
C LEU A 19 -18.03 2.89 2.73
N ALA A 20 -18.91 3.90 2.77
CA ALA A 20 -19.67 4.33 1.60
C ALA A 20 -18.75 4.79 0.46
N SER A 21 -17.68 5.53 0.77
CA SER A 21 -16.71 5.97 -0.26
C SER A 21 -15.93 4.82 -0.90
N ARG A 22 -15.76 3.68 -0.22
CA ARG A 22 -15.09 2.49 -0.79
C ARG A 22 -15.96 1.82 -1.84
N LEU A 23 -17.24 1.64 -1.53
CA LEU A 23 -18.22 1.07 -2.46
C LEU A 23 -18.47 2.01 -3.65
N ASP A 24 -18.59 3.31 -3.38
CA ASP A 24 -18.77 4.33 -4.42
C ASP A 24 -17.55 4.38 -5.36
N LEU A 25 -16.32 4.27 -4.84
CA LEU A 25 -15.13 4.18 -5.69
C LEU A 25 -15.19 2.95 -6.62
N LYS A 26 -15.52 1.77 -6.07
CA LYS A 26 -15.62 0.54 -6.85
C LYS A 26 -16.61 0.72 -8.00
N ASP A 27 -17.81 1.21 -7.70
CA ASP A 27 -18.85 1.41 -8.72
C ASP A 27 -18.43 2.49 -9.74
N TYR A 28 -17.76 3.56 -9.29
CA TYR A 28 -17.21 4.59 -10.15
C TYR A 28 -16.18 4.02 -11.14
N VAL A 29 -15.25 3.17 -10.67
CA VAL A 29 -14.27 2.50 -11.54
C VAL A 29 -14.97 1.62 -12.58
N LEU A 30 -15.90 0.76 -12.16
CA LEU A 30 -16.59 -0.17 -13.07
C LEU A 30 -17.42 0.55 -14.15
N GLN A 31 -17.90 1.76 -13.88
CA GLN A 31 -18.71 2.56 -14.79
C GLN A 31 -17.88 3.48 -15.71
N ASN A 32 -16.71 3.93 -15.27
CA ASN A 32 -15.97 5.02 -15.94
C ASN A 32 -14.58 4.62 -16.46
N ALA A 33 -14.03 3.49 -16.01
CA ALA A 33 -12.78 2.96 -16.54
C ALA A 33 -13.05 1.95 -17.68
N ARG A 34 -12.02 1.68 -18.48
CA ARG A 34 -12.03 0.62 -19.50
C ARG A 34 -11.52 -0.68 -18.88
N GLN A 35 -12.32 -1.73 -18.99
CA GLN A 35 -11.94 -3.08 -18.54
C GLN A 35 -10.63 -3.53 -19.21
N GLY A 36 -9.71 -4.11 -18.43
CA GLY A 36 -8.41 -4.57 -18.92
C GLY A 36 -7.36 -3.48 -19.18
N ASP A 37 -7.71 -2.20 -19.04
CA ASP A 37 -6.79 -1.07 -19.22
C ASP A 37 -6.33 -0.56 -17.85
N ILE A 38 -5.22 -1.11 -17.35
CA ILE A 38 -4.70 -0.83 -15.99
C ILE A 38 -4.44 0.66 -15.80
N GLN A 39 -3.83 1.34 -16.78
CA GLN A 39 -3.53 2.77 -16.67
C GLN A 39 -4.82 3.59 -16.60
N ASN A 40 -5.81 3.28 -17.45
CA ASN A 40 -7.09 3.99 -17.39
C ASN A 40 -7.85 3.78 -16.08
N ILE A 41 -7.70 2.61 -15.45
CA ILE A 41 -8.25 2.31 -14.13
C ILE A 41 -7.55 3.15 -13.05
N ILE A 42 -6.21 3.20 -13.06
CA ILE A 42 -5.42 4.06 -12.16
C ILE A 42 -5.85 5.53 -12.31
N ASP A 43 -5.88 6.05 -13.55
CA ASP A 43 -6.30 7.43 -13.84
C ASP A 43 -7.74 7.72 -13.37
N THR A 44 -8.61 6.72 -13.40
CA THR A 44 -10.01 6.84 -12.97
C THR A 44 -10.13 6.87 -11.45
N ILE A 45 -9.33 6.08 -10.75
CA ILE A 45 -9.23 6.15 -9.28
C ILE A 45 -8.68 7.52 -8.85
N ASP A 46 -7.65 8.04 -9.53
CA ASP A 46 -7.09 9.36 -9.22
C ASP A 46 -8.10 10.48 -9.49
N ARG A 47 -8.84 10.42 -10.60
CA ARG A 47 -9.92 11.37 -10.89
C ARG A 47 -10.98 11.36 -9.79
N TYR A 48 -11.35 10.19 -9.28
CA TYR A 48 -12.28 10.08 -8.16
C TYR A 48 -11.70 10.73 -6.89
N GLY A 49 -10.45 10.41 -6.54
CA GLY A 49 -9.72 10.97 -5.40
C GLY A 49 -9.70 12.50 -5.40
N TRP A 50 -9.45 13.10 -6.57
CA TRP A 50 -9.40 14.55 -6.76
C TRP A 50 -10.78 15.24 -6.81
N THR A 51 -11.82 14.58 -7.37
CA THR A 51 -13.06 15.28 -7.75
C THR A 51 -14.31 14.86 -6.98
N LYS A 52 -14.28 13.72 -6.28
CA LYS A 52 -15.45 13.15 -5.60
C LYS A 52 -15.21 13.03 -4.11
N HIS A 53 -14.31 12.13 -3.73
CA HIS A 53 -14.02 11.81 -2.35
C HIS A 53 -12.53 11.53 -2.21
N TRP A 54 -11.92 12.16 -1.22
CA TRP A 54 -10.55 11.87 -0.85
C TRP A 54 -10.41 10.38 -0.49
N LEU A 55 -9.34 9.76 -0.98
CA LEU A 55 -8.98 8.37 -0.69
C LEU A 55 -7.64 8.34 0.05
N MET A 56 -7.45 7.30 0.86
CA MET A 56 -6.22 7.07 1.63
C MET A 56 -5.23 6.13 0.91
N ASN A 57 -5.22 6.11 -0.42
CA ASN A 57 -4.21 5.39 -1.18
C ASN A 57 -2.95 6.26 -1.34
N ILE A 58 -1.89 5.74 -1.93
CA ILE A 58 -0.66 6.53 -2.20
C ILE A 58 -0.87 7.74 -3.14
N GLY A 59 -1.92 7.74 -3.96
CA GLY A 59 -2.21 8.78 -4.94
C GLY A 59 -1.22 8.87 -6.12
N ASP A 60 -1.51 9.77 -7.06
CA ASP A 60 -0.77 9.97 -8.31
C ASP A 60 0.68 10.41 -8.09
N ARG A 61 0.89 11.47 -7.29
CA ARG A 61 2.21 12.11 -7.12
C ARG A 61 3.23 11.19 -6.44
N LYS A 62 2.86 10.58 -5.30
CA LYS A 62 3.73 9.61 -4.61
C LYS A 62 3.75 8.28 -5.35
N GLY A 63 2.68 7.94 -6.08
CA GLY A 63 2.62 6.79 -6.96
C GLY A 63 3.70 6.80 -8.05
N GLU A 64 4.05 7.96 -8.61
CA GLU A 64 5.18 8.07 -9.57
C GLU A 64 6.53 7.67 -8.94
N ILE A 65 6.74 8.00 -7.66
CA ILE A 65 7.94 7.61 -6.92
C ILE A 65 7.96 6.08 -6.73
N LEU A 66 6.81 5.49 -6.38
CA LEU A 66 6.65 4.03 -6.29
C LEU A 66 6.96 3.35 -7.63
N ASP A 67 6.42 3.87 -8.73
CA ASP A 67 6.66 3.31 -10.07
C ASP A 67 8.15 3.35 -10.43
N GLN A 68 8.82 4.49 -10.20
CA GLN A 68 10.25 4.64 -10.44
C GLN A 68 11.06 3.67 -9.58
N ALA A 69 10.70 3.48 -8.31
CA ALA A 69 11.36 2.53 -7.43
C ALA A 69 11.26 1.09 -7.97
N ILE A 70 10.09 0.68 -8.47
CA ILE A 70 9.89 -0.62 -9.11
C ILE A 70 10.72 -0.74 -10.39
N GLN A 71 10.70 0.26 -11.26
CA GLN A 71 11.46 0.27 -12.53
C GLN A 71 12.98 0.18 -12.32
N ILE A 72 13.49 0.85 -11.27
CA ILE A 72 14.91 0.80 -10.89
C ILE A 72 15.25 -0.57 -10.29
N ARG A 73 14.42 -1.09 -9.37
CA ARG A 73 14.71 -2.33 -8.65
C ARG A 73 14.54 -3.58 -9.53
N LYS A 74 13.56 -3.57 -10.44
CA LYS A 74 13.12 -4.73 -11.25
C LYS A 74 12.96 -6.00 -10.41
N PRO A 75 12.14 -5.95 -9.34
CA PRO A 75 12.05 -7.03 -8.37
C PRO A 75 11.37 -8.27 -8.94
N LYS A 76 11.78 -9.46 -8.45
CA LYS A 76 11.13 -10.74 -8.77
C LYS A 76 10.21 -11.23 -7.66
N THR A 77 10.50 -10.85 -6.42
CA THR A 77 9.67 -11.15 -5.25
C THR A 77 9.25 -9.84 -4.60
N ILE A 78 7.93 -9.59 -4.50
CA ILE A 78 7.38 -8.33 -3.99
C ILE A 78 6.34 -8.62 -2.92
N LEU A 79 6.42 -7.85 -1.82
CA LEU A 79 5.43 -7.82 -0.77
C LEU A 79 4.83 -6.41 -0.66
N GLU A 80 3.52 -6.33 -0.51
CA GLU A 80 2.81 -5.12 -0.11
C GLU A 80 2.14 -5.38 1.24
N LEU A 81 2.32 -4.45 2.18
CA LEU A 81 1.61 -4.41 3.46
C LEU A 81 0.57 -3.30 3.41
N GLY A 82 -0.70 -3.67 3.25
CA GLY A 82 -1.82 -2.75 3.02
C GLY A 82 -2.24 -2.72 1.55
N THR A 83 -3.25 -3.52 1.17
CA THR A 83 -3.80 -3.50 -0.19
C THR A 83 -4.81 -2.37 -0.40
N PHE A 84 -5.55 -2.01 0.65
CA PHE A 84 -6.74 -1.18 0.62
C PHE A 84 -7.68 -1.60 -0.54
N LEU A 85 -7.95 -0.71 -1.50
CA LEU A 85 -8.83 -0.97 -2.65
C LEU A 85 -8.05 -1.36 -3.92
N GLY A 86 -6.77 -1.74 -3.79
CA GLY A 86 -5.96 -2.30 -4.87
C GLY A 86 -5.25 -1.29 -5.78
N TYR A 87 -5.27 0.01 -5.45
CA TYR A 87 -4.65 1.05 -6.28
C TYR A 87 -3.13 0.87 -6.42
N SER A 88 -2.39 0.74 -5.30
CA SER A 88 -0.95 0.50 -5.31
C SER A 88 -0.59 -0.84 -5.93
N ALA A 89 -1.40 -1.88 -5.72
CA ALA A 89 -1.23 -3.17 -6.39
C ALA A 89 -1.31 -3.05 -7.93
N LEU A 90 -2.26 -2.28 -8.47
CA LEU A 90 -2.34 -1.97 -9.90
C LEU A 90 -1.08 -1.22 -10.39
N ARG A 91 -0.65 -0.21 -9.64
CA ARG A 91 0.57 0.54 -9.96
C ARG A 91 1.77 -0.39 -10.03
N ILE A 92 2.04 -1.16 -8.97
CA ILE A 92 3.16 -2.10 -8.89
C ILE A 92 3.13 -3.09 -10.06
N ILE A 93 2.00 -3.75 -10.30
CA ILE A 93 1.91 -4.83 -11.29
C ILE A 93 2.02 -4.31 -12.74
N SER A 94 1.59 -3.06 -12.98
CA SER A 94 1.71 -2.41 -14.29
C SER A 94 3.16 -2.15 -14.71
N GLN A 95 4.09 -2.07 -13.75
CA GLN A 95 5.51 -1.83 -13.99
C GLN A 95 6.33 -3.11 -14.16
N LEU A 96 5.68 -4.28 -14.09
CA LEU A 96 6.35 -5.58 -14.01
C LEU A 96 5.95 -6.52 -15.14
N PRO A 97 6.86 -7.41 -15.56
CA PRO A 97 6.55 -8.52 -16.47
C PRO A 97 5.41 -9.41 -15.97
N ASP A 98 4.68 -10.04 -16.91
CA ASP A 98 3.47 -10.83 -16.62
C ASP A 98 3.68 -12.06 -15.72
N ASP A 99 4.92 -12.56 -15.64
CA ASP A 99 5.30 -13.71 -14.81
C ASP A 99 5.57 -13.34 -13.34
N ILE A 100 5.58 -12.05 -13.00
CA ILE A 100 5.79 -11.60 -11.63
C ILE A 100 4.46 -11.61 -10.85
N LEU A 101 4.51 -12.22 -9.66
CA LEU A 101 3.43 -12.26 -8.68
C LEU A 101 3.69 -11.22 -7.57
N LEU A 102 2.69 -10.39 -7.29
CA LEU A 102 2.64 -9.55 -6.09
C LEU A 102 1.94 -10.31 -4.96
N ILE A 103 2.55 -10.38 -3.78
CA ILE A 103 1.87 -10.78 -2.54
C ILE A 103 1.46 -9.52 -1.79
N THR A 104 0.19 -9.41 -1.41
CA THR A 104 -0.33 -8.26 -0.68
C THR A 104 -1.20 -8.70 0.50
N ILE A 105 -1.12 -7.97 1.61
CA ILE A 105 -1.82 -8.29 2.86
C ILE A 105 -2.79 -7.17 3.20
N GLU A 106 -4.06 -7.51 3.43
CA GLU A 106 -5.12 -6.58 3.81
C GLU A 106 -5.93 -7.16 4.97
N ALA A 107 -6.06 -6.43 6.07
CA ALA A 107 -6.81 -6.90 7.24
C ALA A 107 -8.32 -6.73 7.05
N ASP A 108 -8.75 -5.64 6.40
CA ASP A 108 -10.16 -5.32 6.18
C ASP A 108 -10.74 -6.15 5.03
N SER A 109 -11.58 -7.12 5.37
CA SER A 109 -12.14 -8.08 4.40
C SER A 109 -12.96 -7.40 3.29
N GLN A 110 -13.64 -6.30 3.59
CA GLN A 110 -14.39 -5.55 2.59
C GLN A 110 -13.46 -4.86 1.58
N SER A 111 -12.38 -4.22 2.05
CA SER A 111 -11.39 -3.59 1.20
C SER A 111 -10.69 -4.63 0.33
N ALA A 112 -10.32 -5.78 0.90
CA ALA A 112 -9.74 -6.90 0.15
C ALA A 112 -10.66 -7.41 -0.98
N GLU A 113 -11.98 -7.48 -0.74
CA GLU A 113 -12.95 -7.89 -1.76
C GLU A 113 -13.17 -6.84 -2.85
N ILE A 114 -13.16 -5.55 -2.47
CA ILE A 114 -13.20 -4.45 -3.44
C ILE A 114 -11.94 -4.45 -4.31
N ALA A 115 -10.76 -4.60 -3.70
CA ALA A 115 -9.50 -4.73 -4.40
C ALA A 115 -9.53 -5.91 -5.39
N ARG A 116 -10.04 -7.07 -4.96
CA ARG A 116 -10.23 -8.24 -5.83
C ARG A 116 -11.10 -7.89 -7.04
N THR A 117 -12.25 -7.25 -6.83
CA THR A 117 -13.16 -6.84 -7.91
C THR A 117 -12.46 -5.91 -8.91
N ILE A 118 -11.72 -4.91 -8.42
CA ILE A 118 -11.01 -3.95 -9.27
C ILE A 118 -9.86 -4.64 -10.04
N LEU A 119 -9.11 -5.54 -9.40
CA LEU A 119 -8.02 -6.29 -10.03
C LEU A 119 -8.53 -7.31 -11.05
N GLU A 120 -9.70 -7.91 -10.82
CA GLU A 120 -10.42 -8.74 -11.78
C GLU A 120 -10.86 -7.92 -12.99
N TYR A 121 -11.43 -6.74 -12.76
CA TYR A 121 -11.81 -5.81 -13.82
C TYR A 121 -10.61 -5.33 -14.64
N ALA A 122 -9.45 -5.14 -14.00
CA ALA A 122 -8.19 -4.84 -14.65
C ALA A 122 -7.56 -6.04 -15.39
N GLY A 123 -8.07 -7.27 -15.18
CA GLY A 123 -7.55 -8.48 -15.82
C GLY A 123 -6.24 -9.01 -15.21
N VAL A 124 -5.86 -8.56 -14.01
CA VAL A 124 -4.56 -8.87 -13.39
C VAL A 124 -4.65 -9.65 -12.08
N ILE A 125 -5.85 -10.09 -11.65
CA ILE A 125 -6.02 -10.81 -10.39
C ILE A 125 -5.12 -12.06 -10.26
N ASN A 126 -4.83 -12.74 -11.37
CA ASN A 126 -3.96 -13.92 -11.38
C ASN A 126 -2.49 -13.57 -11.08
N ARG A 127 -2.12 -12.29 -11.15
CA ARG A 127 -0.79 -11.75 -10.83
C ARG A 127 -0.73 -11.12 -9.43
N VAL A 128 -1.83 -11.12 -8.67
CA VAL A 128 -1.89 -10.53 -7.32
C VAL A 128 -2.49 -11.52 -6.33
N LYS A 129 -1.69 -11.98 -5.37
CA LYS A 129 -2.14 -12.81 -4.26
C LYS A 129 -2.51 -11.94 -3.06
N ILE A 130 -3.80 -11.66 -2.92
CA ILE A 130 -4.35 -11.00 -1.73
C ILE A 130 -4.52 -12.01 -0.59
N ILE A 131 -3.94 -11.71 0.57
CA ILE A 131 -4.12 -12.43 1.83
C ILE A 131 -4.97 -11.55 2.74
N ASN A 132 -6.20 -11.98 3.03
CA ASN A 132 -7.07 -11.24 3.94
C ASN A 132 -6.87 -11.69 5.39
N ASP A 133 -5.96 -11.04 6.11
CA ASP A 133 -5.67 -11.27 7.52
C ASP A 133 -4.77 -10.12 8.04
N TYR A 134 -4.52 -10.08 9.34
CA TYR A 134 -3.57 -9.17 9.96
C TYR A 134 -2.13 -9.56 9.67
N THR A 135 -1.25 -8.58 9.51
CA THR A 135 0.15 -8.79 9.16
C THR A 135 0.91 -9.62 10.21
N GLU A 136 0.58 -9.48 11.50
CA GLU A 136 1.13 -10.30 12.59
C GLU A 136 0.81 -11.79 12.47
N ASN A 137 -0.28 -12.16 11.81
CA ASN A 137 -0.67 -13.56 11.60
C ASN A 137 0.01 -14.13 10.35
N VAL A 138 0.19 -13.29 9.33
CA VAL A 138 0.65 -13.71 8.00
C VAL A 138 2.18 -13.76 7.92
N ILE A 139 2.87 -12.71 8.36
CA ILE A 139 4.32 -12.56 8.16
C ILE A 139 5.12 -13.77 8.69
N PRO A 140 4.85 -14.32 9.89
CA PRO A 140 5.61 -15.46 10.42
C PRO A 140 5.61 -16.70 9.50
N ASN A 141 4.61 -16.83 8.63
CA ASN A 141 4.42 -17.99 7.76
C ASN A 141 4.69 -17.68 6.28
N LEU A 142 5.01 -16.44 5.90
CA LEU A 142 5.17 -16.04 4.48
C LEU A 142 6.21 -16.88 3.75
N SER A 143 7.41 -17.03 4.33
CA SER A 143 8.50 -17.79 3.72
C SER A 143 8.08 -19.23 3.38
N LYS A 144 7.42 -19.91 4.34
CA LYS A 144 6.95 -21.29 4.18
C LYS A 144 5.78 -21.38 3.20
N ASN A 145 4.79 -20.50 3.32
CA ASN A 145 3.56 -20.57 2.54
C ASN A 145 3.78 -20.30 1.04
N PHE A 146 4.77 -19.48 0.72
CA PHE A 146 5.06 -19.07 -0.66
C PHE A 146 6.41 -19.58 -1.18
N ASN A 147 7.13 -20.37 -0.38
CA ASN A 147 8.49 -20.82 -0.69
C ASN A 147 9.42 -19.66 -1.07
N ILE A 148 9.34 -18.57 -0.30
CA ILE A 148 10.11 -17.34 -0.52
C ILE A 148 11.28 -17.30 0.44
N ASP A 149 12.48 -17.16 -0.11
CA ASP A 149 13.70 -16.96 0.67
C ASP A 149 13.83 -15.52 1.18
N SER A 150 13.55 -14.53 0.31
CA SER A 150 13.49 -13.11 0.66
C SER A 150 12.75 -12.29 -0.39
N PHE A 151 12.37 -11.07 -0.04
CA PHE A 151 11.76 -10.12 -0.96
C PHE A 151 12.79 -9.18 -1.57
N ASP A 152 12.72 -9.00 -2.89
CA ASP A 152 13.50 -7.97 -3.59
C ASP A 152 12.97 -6.57 -3.29
N PHE A 153 11.66 -6.46 -3.07
CA PHE A 153 10.95 -5.21 -2.86
C PHE A 153 9.81 -5.37 -1.84
N ILE A 154 9.67 -4.41 -0.93
CA ILE A 154 8.60 -4.36 0.05
C ILE A 154 7.98 -2.96 0.03
N PHE A 155 6.68 -2.87 -0.23
CA PHE A 155 5.90 -1.64 -0.07
C PHE A 155 5.15 -1.69 1.26
N ILE A 156 5.24 -0.62 2.06
CA ILE A 156 4.59 -0.52 3.37
C ILE A 156 3.64 0.68 3.34
N ASP A 157 2.32 0.40 3.37
CA ASP A 157 1.26 1.41 3.40
C ASP A 157 0.03 1.01 4.25
N HIS A 158 0.26 0.26 5.33
CA HIS A 158 -0.82 -0.19 6.24
C HIS A 158 -0.93 0.71 7.50
N TRP A 159 -1.43 0.15 8.60
CA TRP A 159 -1.50 0.80 9.90
C TRP A 159 -0.13 1.25 10.42
N LYS A 160 0.00 2.55 10.71
CA LYS A 160 1.29 3.21 10.91
C LYS A 160 2.01 2.76 12.19
N ASP A 161 1.27 2.40 13.25
CA ASP A 161 1.87 1.87 14.49
C ASP A 161 2.51 0.48 14.27
N ALA A 162 2.11 -0.25 13.23
CA ALA A 162 2.63 -1.58 12.92
C ALA A 162 3.89 -1.55 12.03
N TYR A 163 4.27 -0.40 11.46
CA TYR A 163 5.40 -0.31 10.52
C TYR A 163 6.70 -0.88 11.08
N LEU A 164 7.12 -0.41 12.26
CA LEU A 164 8.37 -0.86 12.85
C LEU A 164 8.27 -2.33 13.28
N ARG A 165 7.13 -2.75 13.83
CA ARG A 165 6.88 -4.14 14.26
C ARG A 165 7.03 -5.08 13.07
N ASP A 166 6.31 -4.82 12.00
CA ASP A 166 6.25 -5.69 10.82
C ASP A 166 7.55 -5.67 10.04
N PHE A 167 8.19 -4.50 9.93
CA PHE A 167 9.53 -4.40 9.36
C PHE A 167 10.54 -5.27 10.12
N LYS A 168 10.58 -5.17 11.45
CA LYS A 168 11.47 -5.99 12.28
C LYS A 168 11.15 -7.47 12.16
N MET A 169 9.87 -7.83 12.16
CA MET A 169 9.47 -9.22 12.00
C MET A 169 9.95 -9.79 10.66
N LEU A 170 9.83 -9.04 9.56
CA LEU A 170 10.36 -9.42 8.25
C LEU A 170 11.90 -9.55 8.27
N GLU A 171 12.59 -8.66 8.97
CA GLU A 171 14.05 -8.71 9.15
C GLU A 171 14.48 -9.94 9.97
N ASP A 172 13.84 -10.19 11.11
CA ASP A 172 14.17 -11.26 12.06
C ASP A 172 13.98 -12.66 11.46
N ILE A 173 12.97 -12.84 10.60
CA ILE A 173 12.74 -14.11 9.89
C ILE A 173 13.51 -14.20 8.56
N GLY A 174 14.37 -13.22 8.25
CA GLY A 174 15.28 -13.26 7.12
C GLY A 174 14.66 -12.95 5.76
N LEU A 175 13.46 -12.35 5.72
CA LEU A 175 12.78 -11.97 4.48
C LEU A 175 13.30 -10.64 3.90
N ILE A 176 14.06 -9.87 4.68
CA ILE A 176 14.83 -8.70 4.23
C ILE A 176 16.32 -9.08 4.15
N LYS A 177 16.90 -9.09 2.95
CA LYS A 177 18.31 -9.44 2.70
C LYS A 177 19.02 -8.33 1.94
N SER A 178 20.34 -8.48 1.72
CA SER A 178 21.13 -7.52 0.94
C SER A 178 20.42 -7.21 -0.39
N LYS A 179 20.32 -5.91 -0.69
CA LYS A 179 19.63 -5.30 -1.82
C LYS A 179 18.10 -5.28 -1.77
N THR A 180 17.45 -5.84 -0.74
CA THR A 180 16.01 -5.62 -0.54
C THR A 180 15.74 -4.12 -0.46
N MET A 181 14.82 -3.64 -1.29
CA MET A 181 14.36 -2.26 -1.30
C MET A 181 13.03 -2.17 -0.55
N ILE A 182 12.95 -1.28 0.44
CA ILE A 182 11.75 -1.02 1.20
C ILE A 182 11.29 0.40 0.87
N VAL A 183 10.04 0.52 0.45
CA VAL A 183 9.38 1.79 0.15
C VAL A 183 8.25 1.96 1.15
N ALA A 184 8.35 2.96 2.02
CA ALA A 184 7.37 3.25 3.05
C ALA A 184 6.66 4.56 2.75
N ASP A 185 5.33 4.55 2.70
CA ASP A 185 4.51 5.74 2.48
C ASP A 185 4.11 6.42 3.80
N ASN A 186 3.66 7.67 3.70
CA ASN A 186 3.15 8.49 4.80
C ASN A 186 4.12 8.69 5.96
N VAL A 187 5.41 8.81 5.65
CA VAL A 187 6.43 8.81 6.71
C VAL A 187 6.47 10.11 7.51
N ILE A 188 5.84 11.17 6.97
CA ILE A 188 5.69 12.47 7.64
C ILE A 188 4.27 12.66 8.15
N ARG A 189 3.24 12.28 7.39
CA ARG A 189 1.83 12.41 7.80
C ARG A 189 1.01 11.16 7.44
N PRO A 190 0.40 10.48 8.42
CA PRO A 190 0.38 10.81 9.86
C PRO A 190 1.72 10.57 10.58
N GLY A 191 2.69 9.92 9.93
CA GLY A 191 4.06 9.80 10.40
C GLY A 191 4.39 8.46 11.07
N VAL A 192 5.63 8.01 10.91
CA VAL A 192 6.16 6.75 11.47
C VAL A 192 7.53 6.95 12.13
N PRO A 193 7.62 7.79 13.17
CA PRO A 193 8.91 8.24 13.72
C PRO A 193 9.80 7.09 14.19
N ASN A 194 9.23 6.08 14.83
CA ASN A 194 9.99 4.92 15.32
C ASN A 194 10.57 4.08 14.16
N TYR A 195 9.84 3.95 13.05
CA TYR A 195 10.34 3.29 11.84
C TYR A 195 11.48 4.10 11.21
N LEU A 196 11.29 5.41 11.05
CA LEU A 196 12.31 6.31 10.48
C LEU A 196 13.58 6.34 11.33
N GLU A 197 13.45 6.44 12.66
CA GLU A 197 14.58 6.41 13.58
C GLU A 197 15.36 5.09 13.45
N TYR A 198 14.65 3.96 13.32
CA TYR A 198 15.28 2.66 13.15
C TYR A 198 16.08 2.58 11.85
N VAL A 199 15.46 2.85 10.69
CA VAL A 199 16.13 2.64 9.39
C VAL A 199 17.24 3.65 9.15
N ARG A 200 17.08 4.91 9.60
CA ARG A 200 18.09 5.97 9.40
C ARG A 200 19.32 5.83 10.29
N ASN A 201 19.17 5.22 11.47
CA ASN A 201 20.29 5.00 12.41
C ASN A 201 20.89 3.59 12.32
N ASN A 202 20.37 2.71 11.45
CA ASN A 202 20.88 1.36 11.28
C ASN A 202 21.91 1.32 10.14
N PRO A 203 23.20 0.99 10.42
CA PRO A 203 24.26 1.03 9.42
C PRO A 203 24.05 0.01 8.28
N ASN A 204 23.17 -0.97 8.46
CA ASN A 204 22.84 -1.96 7.43
C ASN A 204 21.90 -1.42 6.36
N TYR A 205 21.35 -0.21 6.50
CA TYR A 205 20.48 0.40 5.51
C TYR A 205 21.12 1.67 4.91
N THR A 206 20.77 1.93 3.66
CA THR A 206 20.90 3.25 3.03
C THR A 206 19.50 3.78 2.83
N SER A 207 19.14 4.84 3.57
CA SER A 207 17.81 5.43 3.52
C SER A 207 17.84 6.80 2.83
N THR A 208 16.86 7.06 1.98
CA THR A 208 16.68 8.33 1.26
C THR A 208 15.23 8.75 1.38
N PHE A 209 15.02 10.00 1.80
CA PHE A 209 13.70 10.62 1.88
C PHE A 209 13.33 11.28 0.55
N TYR A 210 12.12 11.03 0.08
CA TYR A 210 11.55 11.64 -1.12
C TYR A 210 10.35 12.49 -0.70
N PRO A 211 10.44 13.83 -0.80
CA PRO A 211 9.35 14.72 -0.41
C PRO A 211 8.16 14.54 -1.36
N GLY A 212 6.96 14.60 -0.80
CA GLY A 212 5.70 14.52 -1.52
C GLY A 212 4.61 15.35 -0.86
N LYS A 213 3.37 15.07 -1.24
CA LYS A 213 2.17 15.64 -0.62
C LYS A 213 1.30 14.50 -0.14
N ILE A 214 0.42 14.78 0.82
CA ILE A 214 -0.72 13.90 1.07
C ILE A 214 -1.50 13.72 -0.24
N GLU A 215 -1.89 12.48 -0.50
CA GLU A 215 -2.71 12.08 -1.63
C GLU A 215 -3.90 13.01 -1.83
N TYR A 216 -4.08 13.47 -3.07
CA TYR A 216 -5.16 14.37 -3.48
C TYR A 216 -5.26 15.69 -2.69
N ARG A 217 -4.11 16.18 -2.16
CA ARG A 217 -3.99 17.47 -1.46
C ARG A 217 -2.79 18.25 -1.97
N GLU A 218 -2.94 19.57 -2.05
CA GLU A 218 -1.84 20.46 -2.47
C GLU A 218 -1.18 21.18 -1.29
N ASP A 219 -1.93 21.31 -0.20
CA ASP A 219 -1.62 22.13 0.96
C ASP A 219 -0.85 21.39 2.06
N LEU A 220 -0.75 20.06 1.98
CA LEU A 220 -0.19 19.22 3.05
C LEU A 220 1.01 18.42 2.55
N ASP A 221 2.18 18.67 3.15
CA ASP A 221 3.41 17.92 2.91
C ASP A 221 3.36 16.52 3.51
N ASP A 222 3.95 15.59 2.79
CA ASP A 222 4.20 14.22 3.21
C ASP A 222 5.51 13.71 2.56
N GLY A 223 5.76 12.40 2.56
CA GLY A 223 6.78 11.81 1.71
C GLY A 223 6.92 10.31 1.86
N ILE A 224 7.84 9.78 1.05
CA ILE A 224 8.22 8.38 1.03
C ILE A 224 9.63 8.25 1.59
N GLU A 225 9.86 7.23 2.42
CA GLU A 225 11.22 6.79 2.74
C GLU A 225 11.54 5.55 1.91
N ILE A 226 12.63 5.60 1.13
CA ILE A 226 13.18 4.41 0.47
C ILE A 226 14.43 3.97 1.23
N SER A 227 14.40 2.75 1.77
CA SER A 227 15.52 2.14 2.47
C SER A 227 16.00 0.90 1.73
N ILE A 228 17.30 0.81 1.44
CA ILE A 228 17.91 -0.34 0.78
C ILE A 228 18.82 -1.04 1.78
N ARG A 229 18.60 -2.34 2.00
CA ARG A 229 19.50 -3.18 2.82
C ARG A 229 20.84 -3.34 2.09
N LYS A 230 21.95 -3.04 2.76
CA LYS A 230 23.31 -3.22 2.23
C LYS A 230 23.68 -4.70 2.12
#